data_AF-I1DTX7-F1
#
_entry.id   AF-I1DTX7-F1
#
_cell.length_a   1.000
_cell.length_b   1.000
_cell.length_c   1.000
_cell.angle_alpha   90.00
_cell.angle_beta   90.00
_cell.angle_gamma   90.00
#
_symmetry.space_group_name_H-M   'P 1'
#
loop_
_entity.id
_entity.type
_entity.pdbx_description
1 polymer ?
#
loop_
_entity_poly.entity_id
_entity_poly.type
_entity_poly.pdbx_seq_one_letter_code
_entity_poly.pdbx_strand_id
1 'polypeptide(L)'
;MWFLMIERYWFLKTEYPKMKKDIIARWDARADTTSWYAHKIRDCWISEASDKLDQRMLLIKTLVALCPLVGLLGTVTGMIAVFDIMATQGTGNPRTMATGISMATIPTMSGLVAAISGVFFSARLDVQVKREKASLADSLPHH
;
A
#
# COMPACT_ATOMS: atom_id res chain seq x y z
N MET A 1 -5.22 -2.45 -6.61
CA MET A 1 -4.19 -1.68 -5.87
C MET A 1 -4.55 -0.20 -5.76
N TRP A 2 -4.67 0.56 -6.86
CA TRP A 2 -4.88 2.02 -6.81
C TRP A 2 -6.16 2.44 -6.09
N PHE A 3 -7.24 1.66 -6.24
CA PHE A 3 -8.47 1.88 -5.48
C PHE A 3 -8.24 1.91 -3.96
N LEU A 4 -7.46 0.96 -3.42
CA LEU A 4 -7.14 0.90 -1.99
C LEU A 4 -6.29 2.11 -1.55
N MET A 5 -5.42 2.61 -2.43
CA MET A 5 -4.62 3.79 -2.15
C MET A 5 -5.50 5.05 -2.08
N ILE A 6 -6.46 5.18 -2.98
CA ILE A 6 -7.44 6.28 -2.99
C ILE A 6 -8.33 6.21 -1.75
N GLU A 7 -8.87 5.03 -1.45
CA GLU A 7 -9.67 4.80 -0.23
C GLU A 7 -8.86 5.19 1.02
N ARG A 8 -7.61 4.76 1.11
CA ARG A 8 -6.72 5.09 2.24
C ARG A 8 -6.43 6.57 2.33
N TYR A 9 -6.16 7.22 1.20
CA TYR A 9 -5.96 8.66 1.14
C TYR A 9 -7.20 9.43 1.61
N TRP A 10 -8.40 8.97 1.21
CA TRP A 10 -9.66 9.57 1.63
C TRP A 10 -9.92 9.38 3.13
N PHE A 11 -9.67 8.17 3.65
CA PHE A 11 -9.73 7.90 5.09
C PHE A 11 -8.83 8.86 5.90
N LEU A 12 -7.56 9.02 5.49
CA LEU A 12 -6.62 9.92 6.15
C LEU A 12 -7.04 11.39 6.08
N LYS A 13 -7.63 11.82 4.96
CA LYS A 13 -7.99 13.23 4.75
C LYS A 13 -9.32 13.62 5.40
N THR A 14 -10.27 12.69 5.52
CA THR A 14 -11.65 13.02 5.90
C THR A 14 -12.13 12.30 7.15
N GLU A 15 -11.84 11.01 7.30
CA GLU A 15 -12.39 10.19 8.38
C GLU A 15 -11.53 10.26 9.65
N TYR A 16 -10.20 10.11 9.48
CA TYR A 16 -9.26 10.13 10.59
C TYR A 16 -9.26 11.46 11.40
N PRO A 17 -9.33 12.65 10.79
CA PRO A 17 -9.38 13.90 11.54
C PRO A 17 -10.61 14.02 12.44
N LYS A 18 -11.75 13.43 12.04
CA LYS A 18 -12.96 13.39 12.87
C LYS A 18 -12.74 12.47 14.08
N MET A 19 -12.25 11.25 13.82
CA MET A 19 -11.92 10.28 14.87
C MET A 19 -10.90 10.83 15.88
N LYS A 20 -9.85 11.50 15.40
CA LYS A 20 -8.86 12.15 16.27
C LYS A 20 -9.51 13.21 17.17
N LYS A 21 -10.36 14.07 16.62
CA LYS A 21 -11.09 15.09 17.39
C LYS A 21 -12.00 14.46 18.44
N ASP A 22 -12.69 13.37 18.10
CA ASP A 22 -13.57 12.66 19.04
C ASP A 22 -12.77 12.03 20.20
N ILE A 23 -11.59 11.45 19.91
CA ILE A 23 -10.70 10.89 20.94
C ILE A 23 -10.19 11.99 21.88
N ILE A 24 -9.76 13.13 21.33
CA ILE A 24 -9.28 14.28 22.12
C ILE A 24 -10.43 14.84 22.97
N ALA A 25 -11.61 15.06 22.38
CA ALA A 25 -12.77 15.57 23.12
C ALA A 25 -13.19 14.62 24.26
N ARG A 26 -13.11 13.29 24.05
CA ARG A 26 -13.38 12.29 25.09
C ARG A 26 -12.33 12.28 26.19
N TRP A 27 -11.07 12.57 25.85
CA TRP A 27 -9.99 12.70 26.82
C TRP A 27 -10.17 13.96 27.68
N ASP A 28 -10.42 15.11 27.04
CA ASP A 28 -10.59 16.40 27.72
C ASP A 28 -11.85 16.45 28.61
N ALA A 29 -12.88 15.67 28.27
CA ALA A 29 -14.10 15.56 29.07
C ALA A 29 -13.94 14.69 30.34
N ARG A 30 -12.81 14.00 30.53
CA ARG A 30 -12.59 13.14 31.71
C ARG A 30 -12.18 13.95 32.93
N ALA A 31 -12.79 13.61 34.07
CA ALA A 31 -12.43 14.18 35.37
C ALA A 31 -11.08 13.68 35.91
N ASP A 32 -10.61 12.52 35.45
CA ASP A 32 -9.36 11.89 35.87
C ASP A 32 -8.49 11.54 34.66
N THR A 33 -7.35 12.22 34.55
CA THR A 33 -6.34 12.04 33.48
C THR A 33 -4.99 11.55 34.02
N THR A 34 -4.80 11.58 35.33
CA THR A 34 -3.50 11.35 36.00
C THR A 34 -3.38 9.94 36.58
N SER A 35 -4.50 9.25 36.83
CA SER A 35 -4.45 7.91 37.40
C SER A 35 -3.86 6.88 36.45
N TRP A 36 -3.33 5.79 37.03
CA TRP A 36 -2.86 4.64 36.25
C TRP A 36 -3.94 4.09 35.30
N TYR A 37 -5.21 4.11 35.74
CA TYR A 37 -6.34 3.68 34.92
C TYR A 37 -6.58 4.64 33.74
N ALA A 38 -6.46 5.95 33.96
CA ALA A 38 -6.55 6.94 32.89
C ALA A 38 -5.46 6.73 31.83
N HIS A 39 -4.21 6.47 32.24
CA HIS A 39 -3.12 6.16 31.31
C HIS A 39 -3.37 4.88 30.51
N LYS A 40 -3.89 3.81 31.12
CA LYS A 40 -4.23 2.58 30.37
C LYS A 40 -5.34 2.78 29.34
N ILE A 41 -6.31 3.63 29.63
CA ILE A 41 -7.37 3.96 28.68
C ILE A 41 -6.83 4.79 27.52
N ARG A 42 -5.95 5.76 27.80
CA ARG A 42 -5.24 6.52 26.76
C ARG A 42 -4.45 5.59 25.84
N ASP A 43 -3.64 4.71 26.40
CA ASP A 43 -2.82 3.77 25.63
C ASP A 43 -3.70 2.85 24.77
N CYS A 44 -4.84 2.40 25.31
CA CYS A 44 -5.83 1.63 24.56
C CYS A 44 -6.39 2.41 23.36
N TRP A 45 -6.80 3.68 23.56
CA TRP A 45 -7.32 4.52 22.47
C TRP A 45 -6.27 4.84 21.41
N ILE A 46 -5.01 5.11 21.82
CA ILE A 46 -3.90 5.32 20.90
C ILE A 46 -3.63 4.05 20.09
N SER A 47 -3.65 2.88 20.73
CA SER A 47 -3.46 1.59 20.06
C SER A 47 -4.58 1.32 19.05
N GLU A 48 -5.85 1.50 19.44
CA GLU A 48 -6.99 1.28 18.55
C GLU A 48 -6.96 2.22 17.33
N ALA A 49 -6.64 3.50 17.55
CA ALA A 49 -6.48 4.46 16.47
C ALA A 49 -5.28 4.10 15.56
N SER A 50 -4.19 3.61 16.16
CA SER A 50 -2.99 3.17 15.44
C SER A 50 -3.28 1.95 14.56
N ASP A 51 -4.07 0.99 15.04
CA ASP A 51 -4.48 -0.20 14.28
C ASP A 51 -5.37 0.19 13.09
N LYS A 52 -6.32 1.10 13.29
CA LYS A 52 -7.13 1.67 12.19
C LYS A 52 -6.25 2.45 11.19
N LEU A 53 -5.19 3.08 11.68
CA LEU A 53 -4.21 3.78 10.85
C LEU A 53 -3.32 2.84 10.01
N ASP A 54 -3.01 1.65 10.49
CA ASP A 54 -2.24 0.64 9.75
C ASP A 54 -3.11 -0.26 8.86
N GLN A 55 -4.42 -0.29 9.11
CA GLN A 55 -5.33 -1.16 8.38
C GLN A 55 -5.20 -0.96 6.87
N ARG A 56 -5.10 -2.08 6.14
CA ARG A 56 -4.92 -2.16 4.68
C ARG A 56 -3.56 -1.67 4.17
N MET A 57 -2.70 -1.07 4.99
CA MET A 57 -1.37 -0.66 4.54
C MET A 57 -0.48 -1.85 4.19
N LEU A 58 -0.53 -2.92 4.98
CA LEU A 58 0.16 -4.17 4.67
C LEU A 58 -0.27 -4.70 3.29
N LEU A 59 -1.57 -4.74 3.03
CA LEU A 59 -2.14 -5.24 1.78
C LEU A 59 -1.76 -4.37 0.57
N ILE A 60 -1.71 -3.04 0.73
CA ILE A 60 -1.22 -2.15 -0.32
C ILE A 60 0.25 -2.49 -0.62
N LYS A 61 1.11 -2.59 0.40
CA LYS A 61 2.54 -2.88 0.22
C LYS A 61 2.78 -4.24 -0.44
N THR A 62 2.02 -5.28 -0.06
CA THR A 62 2.14 -6.60 -0.68
C THR A 62 1.72 -6.57 -2.15
N LEU A 63 0.61 -5.92 -2.50
CA LEU A 63 0.18 -5.79 -3.90
C LEU A 63 1.23 -5.07 -4.76
N VAL A 64 1.84 -4.00 -4.23
CA VAL A 64 2.93 -3.28 -4.90
C VAL A 64 4.11 -4.21 -5.19
N ALA A 65 4.50 -5.02 -4.21
CA ALA A 65 5.60 -5.99 -4.35
C ALA A 65 5.29 -7.13 -5.32
N LEU A 66 4.01 -7.49 -5.50
CA LEU A 66 3.58 -8.53 -6.42
C LEU A 66 3.56 -8.07 -7.89
N CYS A 67 3.36 -6.77 -8.17
CA CYS A 67 3.25 -6.26 -9.54
C CYS A 67 4.44 -6.63 -10.46
N PRO A 68 5.72 -6.48 -10.04
CA PRO A 68 6.86 -6.90 -10.86
C PRO A 68 6.93 -8.41 -11.09
N LEU A 69 6.55 -9.19 -10.08
CA LEU A 69 6.56 -10.66 -10.15
C LEU A 69 5.55 -11.17 -11.17
N VAL A 70 4.37 -10.54 -11.23
CA VAL A 70 3.36 -10.83 -12.26
C VAL A 70 3.86 -10.43 -13.66
N GLY A 71 4.58 -9.31 -13.78
CA GLY A 71 5.23 -8.92 -15.04
C GLY A 71 6.28 -9.94 -15.50
N LEU A 72 7.12 -10.42 -14.57
CA LEU A 72 8.11 -11.46 -14.83
C LEU A 72 7.45 -12.78 -15.27
N LEU A 73 6.35 -13.18 -14.62
CA LEU A 73 5.56 -14.33 -15.05
C LEU A 73 5.09 -14.16 -16.51
N GLY A 74 4.63 -12.96 -16.86
CA GLY A 74 4.26 -12.60 -18.23
C GLY A 74 5.39 -12.80 -19.23
N THR A 75 6.61 -12.33 -18.93
CA THR A 75 7.79 -12.60 -19.79
C THR A 75 8.04 -14.09 -19.99
N VAL A 76 7.96 -14.90 -18.92
CA VAL A 76 8.17 -16.34 -19.02
C VAL A 76 7.13 -16.98 -19.94
N THR A 77 5.85 -16.65 -19.75
CA THR A 77 4.77 -17.16 -20.63
C THR A 77 4.92 -16.70 -22.08
N GLY A 78 5.35 -15.45 -22.31
CA GLY A 78 5.61 -14.93 -23.65
C GLY A 78 6.75 -15.67 -24.34
N MET A 79 7.85 -15.93 -23.63
CA MET A 79 8.98 -16.69 -24.17
C MET A 79 8.61 -18.15 -24.49
N ILE A 80 7.75 -18.79 -23.69
CA ILE A 80 7.22 -20.13 -24.01
C ILE A 80 6.49 -20.12 -25.36
N ALA A 81 5.66 -19.11 -25.62
CA ALA A 81 4.97 -18.97 -26.90
C ALA A 81 5.94 -18.76 -28.08
N VAL A 82 7.05 -18.03 -27.88
CA VAL A 82 8.09 -17.88 -28.91
C VAL A 82 8.76 -19.23 -29.22
N PHE A 83 9.07 -20.03 -28.22
CA PHE A 83 9.65 -21.36 -28.41
C PHE A 83 8.70 -22.31 -29.16
N ASP A 84 7.41 -22.24 -28.90
CA ASP A 84 6.39 -23.04 -29.58
C ASP A 84 6.27 -22.68 -31.08
N ILE A 85 6.31 -21.39 -31.41
CA ILE A 85 6.34 -20.92 -32.81
C ILE A 85 7.59 -21.43 -33.53
N MET A 86 8.76 -21.41 -32.88
CA MET A 86 9.99 -21.95 -33.47
C MET A 86 9.92 -23.46 -33.68
N ALA A 87 9.28 -24.20 -32.78
CA ALA A 87 9.12 -25.65 -32.90
C ALA A 87 8.19 -26.02 -34.07
N THR A 88 7.17 -25.21 -34.35
CA THR A 88 6.16 -25.48 -35.38
C THR A 88 6.50 -24.92 -36.76
N GLN A 89 7.10 -23.73 -36.83
CA GLN A 89 7.39 -23.00 -38.08
C GLN A 89 8.88 -22.99 -38.46
N GLY A 90 9.75 -23.52 -37.59
CA GLY A 90 11.19 -23.45 -37.73
C GLY A 90 11.76 -22.05 -37.45
N THR A 91 13.08 -21.90 -37.60
CA THR A 91 13.81 -20.65 -37.32
C THR A 91 13.89 -19.70 -38.52
N GLY A 92 13.16 -19.99 -39.61
CA GLY A 92 13.31 -19.33 -40.90
C GLY A 92 12.72 -17.92 -41.02
N ASN A 93 11.92 -17.46 -40.04
CA ASN A 93 11.33 -16.12 -40.05
C ASN A 93 11.78 -15.28 -38.83
N PRO A 94 12.90 -14.56 -38.94
CA PRO A 94 13.44 -13.71 -37.88
C PRO A 94 12.47 -12.61 -37.42
N ARG A 95 11.56 -12.16 -38.30
CA ARG A 95 10.57 -11.13 -37.97
C ARG A 95 9.57 -11.65 -36.95
N THR A 96 9.04 -12.87 -37.13
CA THR A 96 8.11 -13.49 -36.18
C THR A 96 8.76 -13.69 -34.81
N MET A 97 10.03 -14.12 -34.79
CA MET A 97 10.80 -14.26 -33.54
C MET A 97 10.97 -12.91 -32.83
N ALA A 98 11.36 -11.86 -33.55
CA ALA A 98 11.53 -10.53 -32.99
C ALA A 98 10.22 -9.97 -32.41
N THR A 99 9.09 -10.16 -33.11
CA THR A 99 7.77 -9.76 -32.61
C THR A 99 7.38 -10.53 -31.34
N GLY A 100 7.63 -11.84 -31.28
CA GLY A 100 7.33 -12.65 -30.11
C GLY A 100 8.14 -12.25 -28.87
N ILE A 101 9.43 -11.97 -29.05
CA ILE A 101 10.29 -11.48 -27.96
C ILE A 101 9.82 -10.09 -27.49
N SER A 102 9.48 -9.19 -28.41
CA SER A 102 8.92 -7.88 -28.05
C SER A 102 7.61 -7.99 -27.27
N MET A 103 6.75 -8.95 -27.60
CA MET A 103 5.51 -9.19 -26.87
C MET A 103 5.78 -9.71 -25.44
N ALA A 104 6.83 -10.51 -25.27
CA ALA A 104 7.23 -11.01 -23.96
C ALA A 104 7.69 -9.87 -23.02
N THR A 105 8.28 -8.77 -23.52
CA THR A 105 8.78 -7.69 -22.66
C THR A 105 7.70 -6.71 -22.16
N ILE A 106 6.57 -6.61 -22.86
CA ILE A 106 5.46 -5.69 -22.50
C ILE A 106 4.91 -5.96 -21.10
N PRO A 107 4.62 -7.20 -20.69
CA PRO A 107 4.20 -7.51 -19.32
C PRO A 107 5.16 -6.98 -18.25
N THR A 108 6.48 -7.13 -18.43
CA THR A 108 7.48 -6.63 -17.48
C THR A 108 7.48 -5.11 -17.38
N MET A 109 7.40 -4.41 -18.52
CA MET A 109 7.28 -2.95 -18.51
C MET A 109 6.01 -2.51 -17.78
N SER A 110 4.87 -3.14 -18.05
CA SER A 110 3.61 -2.81 -17.39
C SER A 110 3.63 -3.08 -15.88
N GLY A 111 4.24 -4.19 -15.44
CA GLY A 111 4.41 -4.54 -14.04
C GLY A 111 5.30 -3.56 -13.30
N LEU A 112 6.37 -3.09 -13.94
CA LEU A 112 7.25 -2.06 -13.39
C LEU A 112 6.55 -0.70 -13.26
N VAL A 113 5.79 -0.26 -14.26
CA VAL A 113 5.02 1.00 -14.18
C VAL A 113 4.01 0.96 -13.03
N ALA A 114 3.30 -0.17 -12.88
CA ALA A 114 2.38 -0.38 -11.76
C ALA A 114 3.12 -0.37 -10.42
N ALA A 115 4.27 -1.03 -10.32
CA ALA A 115 5.06 -1.09 -9.09
C ALA A 115 5.63 0.29 -8.71
N ILE A 116 6.20 1.04 -9.66
CA ILE A 116 6.79 2.37 -9.40
C ILE A 116 5.73 3.33 -8.87
N SER A 117 4.57 3.41 -9.54
CA SER A 117 3.45 4.21 -9.06
C SER A 117 2.98 3.74 -7.67
N GLY A 118 2.90 2.43 -7.46
CA GLY A 118 2.57 1.82 -6.19
C GLY A 118 3.53 2.16 -5.05
N VAL A 119 4.84 2.12 -5.28
CA VAL A 119 5.85 2.48 -4.27
C VAL A 119 5.74 3.95 -3.91
N PHE A 120 5.60 4.84 -4.90
CA PHE A 120 5.50 6.28 -4.67
C PHE A 120 4.32 6.65 -3.75
N PHE A 121 3.12 6.15 -4.07
CA PHE A 121 1.93 6.45 -3.28
C PHE A 121 1.94 5.75 -1.91
N SER A 122 2.39 4.49 -1.83
CA SER A 122 2.43 3.76 -0.56
C SER A 122 3.43 4.35 0.43
N ALA A 123 4.58 4.82 -0.05
CA ALA A 123 5.56 5.53 0.78
C ALA A 123 5.00 6.84 1.34
N ARG A 124 4.31 7.64 0.51
CA ARG A 124 3.64 8.88 0.93
C ARG A 124 2.59 8.63 2.02
N LEU A 125 1.78 7.57 1.86
CA LEU A 125 0.76 7.18 2.83
C LEU A 125 1.39 6.69 4.14
N ASP A 126 2.48 5.92 4.09
CA ASP A 126 3.19 5.42 5.27
C ASP A 126 3.75 6.56 6.13
N VAL A 127 4.33 7.58 5.49
CA VAL A 127 4.81 8.79 6.19
C VAL A 127 3.66 9.54 6.85
N GLN A 128 2.52 9.69 6.16
CA GLN A 128 1.34 10.35 6.74
C GLN A 128 0.79 9.57 7.94
N VAL A 129 0.67 8.25 7.82
CA VAL A 129 0.23 7.38 8.93
C VAL A 129 1.13 7.54 10.15
N LYS A 130 2.45 7.50 9.97
CA LYS A 130 3.42 7.69 11.07
C LYS A 130 3.29 9.06 11.73
N ARG A 131 3.14 10.12 10.92
CA ARG A 131 2.94 11.48 11.41
C ARG A 131 1.65 11.61 12.23
N GLU A 132 0.56 11.03 11.75
CA GLU A 132 -0.74 11.11 12.42
C GLU A 132 -0.79 10.29 13.72
N LYS A 133 -0.08 9.16 13.79
CA LYS A 133 0.10 8.40 15.03
C LYS A 133 0.83 9.22 16.09
N ALA A 134 1.98 9.80 15.73
CA ALA A 134 2.74 10.66 16.62
C ALA A 134 1.91 11.87 17.06
N SER A 135 1.24 12.53 16.12
CA SER A 135 0.42 13.70 16.42
C SER A 135 -0.76 13.39 17.35
N LEU A 136 -1.36 12.19 17.28
CA LEU A 136 -2.41 11.77 18.22
C LEU A 136 -1.83 11.57 19.63
N ALA A 137 -0.69 10.88 19.75
CA ALA A 137 -0.04 10.64 21.04
C ALA A 137 0.35 11.96 21.73
N ASP A 138 0.88 12.92 20.97
CA ASP A 138 1.27 14.26 21.46
C ASP A 138 0.05 15.11 21.86
N SER A 139 -1.11 14.90 21.23
CA SER A 139 -2.34 15.66 21.53
C SER A 139 -3.05 15.18 22.81
N LEU A 140 -2.59 14.08 23.41
CA LEU A 140 -3.15 13.50 24.63
C LEU A 140 -2.17 13.77 25.79
N PRO A 141 -2.31 14.90 26.50
CA PRO A 141 -1.31 15.37 27.47
C PRO A 141 -1.04 14.36 28.58
N HIS A 142 0.23 14.25 28.95
CA HIS A 142 0.69 13.62 30.17
C HIS A 142 0.64 14.67 31.29
N HIS A 143 -0.46 14.72 32.02
CA HIS A 143 -0.54 15.44 33.29
C HIS A 143 -0.71 14.43 34.41
#